data_AF-A0A931FBH0-F1
#
_entry.id   AF-A0A931FBH0-F1
#
_cell.length_a   1.000
_cell.length_b   1.000
_cell.length_c   1.000
_cell.angle_alpha   90.00
_cell.angle_beta   90.00
_cell.angle_gamma   90.00
#
_symmetry.space_group_name_H-M   'P 1'
#
loop_
_entity.id
_entity.type
_entity.pdbx_description
1 polymer ?
#
loop_
_entity_poly.entity_id
_entity_poly.type
_entity_poly.pdbx_seq_one_letter_code
_entity_poly.pdbx_strand_id
1 'polypeptide(L)'
;MLNKYARAFFTRVFTPLAAFLLRKGVSPDAVTLVGTAGVVAGALVFYPRGSFFWGTVVITLFVFSDLVDGNMARQAGRSGPWGAFLDSTLDRVADGAIFGGIAMWYAGKGDNLLLCAVTLFCLASGQVVSYTKARAESLGLPCNVNGVVERAERLVGTLVAAGFSGLHEFGVPGIQWLLPIALWAVAAGSLVTVFQRVLTVRREAMEFAALAAAQPAEPTTLTEPTTPTEPTESTEGEAR
;
A
#
# COMPACT_ATOMS: atom_id res chain seq x y z
N MET A 1 -8.90 -0.43 19.07
CA MET A 1 -8.18 -0.14 20.34
C MET A 1 -6.97 -1.05 20.58
N LEU A 2 -7.02 -2.35 20.20
CA LEU A 2 -5.87 -3.28 20.30
C LEU A 2 -4.58 -2.78 19.61
N ASN A 3 -4.73 -2.09 18.47
CA ASN A 3 -3.62 -1.56 17.67
C ASN A 3 -2.78 -0.49 18.42
N LYS A 4 -3.39 0.32 19.30
CA LYS A 4 -2.65 1.38 20.03
C LYS A 4 -1.68 0.80 21.06
N TYR A 5 -2.11 -0.23 21.80
CA TYR A 5 -1.29 -0.88 22.83
C TYR A 5 -0.18 -1.74 22.20
N ALA A 6 -0.50 -2.50 21.15
CA ALA A 6 0.48 -3.28 20.41
C ALA A 6 1.56 -2.35 19.79
N ARG A 7 1.15 -1.27 19.13
CA ARG A 7 2.08 -0.30 18.52
C ARG A 7 2.98 0.36 19.58
N ALA A 8 2.43 0.72 20.73
CA ALA A 8 3.21 1.29 21.83
C ALA A 8 4.23 0.29 22.40
N PHE A 9 3.82 -0.97 22.59
CA PHE A 9 4.70 -2.05 23.03
C PHE A 9 5.85 -2.28 22.04
N PHE A 10 5.55 -2.51 20.76
CA PHE A 10 6.57 -2.74 19.74
C PHE A 10 7.48 -1.53 19.55
N THR A 11 6.93 -0.30 19.58
CA THR A 11 7.76 0.92 19.54
C THR A 11 8.76 0.90 20.70
N ARG A 12 8.33 0.59 21.92
CA ARG A 12 9.22 0.53 23.08
C ARG A 12 10.30 -0.54 22.94
N VAL A 13 9.95 -1.72 22.43
CA VAL A 13 10.88 -2.84 22.19
C VAL A 13 11.92 -2.49 21.13
N PHE A 14 11.51 -1.84 20.03
CA PHE A 14 12.39 -1.54 18.89
C PHE A 14 13.11 -0.18 19.00
N THR A 15 12.73 0.70 19.93
CA THR A 15 13.41 1.98 20.15
C THR A 15 14.92 1.86 20.38
N PRO A 16 15.45 0.96 21.23
CA PRO A 16 16.90 0.84 21.40
C PRO A 16 17.61 0.43 20.11
N LEU A 17 17.01 -0.47 19.33
CA LEU A 17 17.55 -0.89 18.04
C LEU A 17 17.57 0.26 17.03
N ALA A 18 16.47 1.00 16.91
CA ALA A 18 16.36 2.17 16.05
C ALA A 18 17.42 3.24 16.41
N ALA A 19 17.58 3.55 17.70
CA ALA A 19 18.57 4.51 18.17
C ALA A 19 20.01 4.03 17.90
N PHE A 20 20.28 2.73 18.07
CA PHE A 20 21.58 2.14 17.75
C PHE A 20 21.92 2.25 16.26
N LEU A 21 20.99 1.90 15.38
CA LEU A 21 21.18 1.98 13.92
C LEU A 21 21.42 3.42 13.46
N LEU A 22 20.65 4.38 13.98
CA LEU A 22 20.87 5.80 13.71
C LEU A 22 22.25 6.27 14.16
N ARG A 23 22.72 5.86 15.35
CA ARG A 23 24.08 6.18 15.84
C ARG A 23 25.18 5.58 14.97
N LYS A 24 24.91 4.45 14.30
CA LYS A 24 25.81 3.82 13.32
C LYS A 24 25.73 4.45 11.93
N GLY A 25 24.91 5.49 11.74
CA GLY A 25 24.76 6.19 10.46
C GLY A 25 23.88 5.46 9.45
N VAL A 26 23.14 4.42 9.88
CA VAL A 26 22.21 3.70 9.01
C VAL A 26 20.96 4.55 8.78
N SER A 27 20.57 4.73 7.51
CA SER A 27 19.34 5.46 7.17
C SER A 27 18.08 4.59 7.34
N PRO A 28 16.91 5.18 7.62
CA PRO A 28 15.64 4.46 7.59
C PRO A 28 15.42 3.72 6.26
N ASP A 29 15.67 4.39 5.13
CA ASP A 29 15.54 3.81 3.77
C ASP A 29 16.38 2.55 3.58
N ALA A 30 17.60 2.50 4.15
CA ALA A 30 18.45 1.32 4.08
C ALA A 30 17.83 0.14 4.84
N VAL A 31 17.17 0.40 5.98
CA VAL A 31 16.46 -0.61 6.75
C VAL A 31 15.25 -1.12 5.98
N THR A 32 14.47 -0.25 5.33
CA THR A 32 13.33 -0.64 4.48
C THR A 32 13.78 -1.53 3.32
N LEU A 33 14.87 -1.18 2.64
CA LEU A 33 15.43 -1.95 1.53
C LEU A 33 15.91 -3.34 1.96
N VAL A 34 16.67 -3.42 3.06
CA VAL A 34 17.17 -4.69 3.61
C VAL A 34 16.02 -5.56 4.11
N GLY A 35 15.06 -4.96 4.79
CA GLY A 35 13.79 -5.57 5.20
C GLY A 35 13.09 -6.27 4.04
N THR A 36 12.80 -5.48 3.01
CA THR A 36 12.11 -5.96 1.81
C THR A 36 12.91 -7.05 1.10
N ALA A 37 14.23 -6.88 0.95
CA ALA A 37 15.09 -7.90 0.35
C ALA A 37 15.04 -9.21 1.13
N GLY A 38 15.01 -9.16 2.47
CA GLY A 38 14.85 -10.33 3.33
C GLY A 38 13.49 -11.00 3.20
N VAL A 39 12.40 -10.24 3.08
CA VAL A 39 11.06 -10.78 2.79
C VAL A 39 11.03 -11.47 1.43
N VAL A 40 11.58 -10.83 0.40
CA VAL A 40 11.65 -11.37 -0.97
C VAL A 40 12.48 -12.66 -0.99
N ALA A 41 13.65 -12.66 -0.35
CA ALA A 41 14.49 -13.85 -0.25
C ALA A 41 13.78 -14.97 0.52
N GLY A 42 13.17 -14.67 1.67
CA GLY A 42 12.40 -15.63 2.46
C GLY A 42 11.27 -16.27 1.65
N ALA A 43 10.49 -15.47 0.93
CA ALA A 43 9.40 -15.97 0.11
C ALA A 43 9.90 -16.80 -1.08
N LEU A 44 10.82 -16.27 -1.89
CA LEU A 44 11.21 -16.89 -3.16
C LEU A 44 12.20 -18.04 -2.98
N VAL A 45 12.92 -18.13 -1.86
CA VAL A 45 13.76 -19.29 -1.54
C VAL A 45 12.94 -20.39 -0.90
N PHE A 46 12.13 -20.11 0.12
CA PHE A 46 11.53 -21.19 0.90
C PHE A 46 10.19 -21.70 0.34
N TYR A 47 9.30 -20.80 -0.09
CA TYR A 47 7.96 -21.21 -0.52
C TYR A 47 7.94 -22.11 -1.75
N PRO A 48 8.71 -21.86 -2.83
CA PRO A 48 8.72 -22.75 -3.99
C PRO A 48 9.22 -24.17 -3.67
N ARG A 49 9.92 -24.34 -2.55
CA ARG A 49 10.41 -25.63 -2.06
C ARG A 49 9.41 -26.35 -1.15
N GLY A 50 8.30 -25.69 -0.79
CA GLY A 50 7.29 -26.19 0.15
C GLY A 50 7.58 -25.86 1.61
N SER A 51 8.70 -25.18 1.88
CA SER A 51 9.15 -24.87 3.24
C SER A 51 8.44 -23.64 3.80
N PHE A 52 7.12 -23.75 3.92
CA PHE A 52 6.27 -22.62 4.30
C PHE A 52 6.53 -22.16 5.74
N PHE A 53 6.84 -23.07 6.67
CA PHE A 53 7.14 -22.70 8.05
C PHE A 53 8.38 -21.82 8.13
N TRP A 54 9.51 -22.30 7.62
CA TRP A 54 10.77 -21.56 7.65
C TRP A 54 10.73 -20.28 6.81
N GLY A 55 10.08 -20.32 5.64
CA GLY A 55 9.82 -19.12 4.84
C GLY A 55 9.05 -18.07 5.62
N THR A 56 7.97 -18.48 6.32
CA THR A 56 7.15 -17.57 7.14
C THR A 56 7.94 -16.98 8.31
N VAL A 57 8.78 -17.78 8.97
CA VAL A 57 9.66 -17.32 10.05
C VAL A 57 10.61 -16.24 9.53
N VAL A 58 11.31 -16.50 8.41
CA VAL A 58 12.22 -15.52 7.80
C VAL A 58 11.47 -14.24 7.41
N ILE A 59 10.34 -14.37 6.71
CA ILE A 59 9.53 -13.22 6.31
C ILE A 59 9.12 -12.40 7.53
N THR A 60 8.62 -13.05 8.58
CA THR A 60 8.14 -12.36 9.79
C THR A 60 9.27 -11.62 10.52
N LEU A 61 10.48 -12.20 10.57
CA LEU A 61 11.65 -11.52 11.13
C LEU A 61 11.97 -10.24 10.37
N PHE A 62 11.86 -10.26 9.04
CA PHE A 62 12.14 -9.09 8.22
C PHE A 62 10.98 -8.10 8.16
N VAL A 63 9.71 -8.50 8.26
CA VAL A 63 8.56 -7.56 8.34
C VAL A 63 8.66 -6.62 9.55
N PHE A 64 9.34 -7.03 10.63
CA PHE A 64 9.59 -6.14 11.76
C PHE A 64 10.52 -4.96 11.41
N SER A 65 11.24 -4.98 10.27
CA SER A 65 12.03 -3.83 9.80
C SER A 65 11.19 -2.58 9.62
N ASP A 66 9.93 -2.72 9.20
CA ASP A 66 9.01 -1.59 8.94
C ASP A 66 8.60 -0.88 10.24
N LEU A 67 8.64 -1.59 11.36
CA LEU A 67 8.46 -0.98 12.67
C LEU A 67 9.70 -0.22 13.10
N VAL A 68 10.88 -0.71 12.72
CA VAL A 68 12.18 -0.13 13.04
C VAL A 68 12.43 1.12 12.20
N ASP A 69 12.27 1.05 10.87
CA ASP A 69 12.52 2.18 9.96
C ASP A 69 11.56 3.36 10.22
N GLY A 70 10.29 3.11 10.50
CA GLY A 70 9.32 4.13 10.81
C GLY A 70 9.64 4.78 12.17
N ASN A 71 10.17 4.02 13.12
CA ASN A 71 10.66 4.58 14.37
C ASN A 71 11.94 5.40 14.15
N MET A 72 12.87 4.93 13.32
CA MET A 72 14.07 5.66 12.95
C MET A 72 13.73 6.98 12.24
N ALA A 73 12.80 6.97 11.28
CA ALA A 73 12.36 8.16 10.56
C ALA A 73 11.74 9.21 11.50
N ARG A 74 10.93 8.77 12.48
CA ARG A 74 10.38 9.65 13.52
C ARG A 74 11.46 10.24 14.42
N GLN A 75 12.40 9.42 14.90
CA GLN A 75 13.49 9.87 15.76
C GLN A 75 14.46 10.82 15.03
N ALA A 76 14.71 10.58 13.75
CA ALA A 76 15.58 11.41 12.93
C ALA A 76 14.89 12.68 12.38
N GLY A 77 13.59 12.87 12.62
CA GLY A 77 12.83 13.99 12.07
C GLY A 77 12.69 13.95 10.54
N ARG A 78 12.75 12.76 9.93
CA ARG A 78 12.76 12.55 8.46
C ARG A 78 11.48 11.93 7.91
N SER A 79 10.38 12.01 8.63
CA SER A 79 9.07 11.57 8.14
C SER A 79 8.62 12.47 6.99
N GLY A 80 8.67 11.96 5.74
CA GLY A 80 8.35 12.78 4.56
C GLY A 80 7.81 11.95 3.38
N PRO A 81 7.42 12.63 2.28
CA PRO A 81 6.77 11.99 1.13
C PRO A 81 7.60 10.87 0.48
N TRP A 82 8.93 11.04 0.43
CA TRP A 82 9.83 10.01 -0.11
C TRP A 82 9.76 8.69 0.67
N GLY A 83 9.85 8.74 2.00
CA GLY A 83 9.79 7.54 2.83
C GLY A 83 8.45 6.82 2.69
N ALA A 84 7.34 7.58 2.65
CA ALA A 84 6.01 7.02 2.43
C ALA A 84 5.86 6.37 1.04
N PHE A 85 6.44 6.98 0.00
CA PHE A 85 6.48 6.41 -1.34
C PHE A 85 7.33 5.12 -1.39
N LEU A 86 8.51 5.13 -0.75
CA LEU A 86 9.41 3.99 -0.70
C LEU A 86 8.75 2.79 0.02
N ASP A 87 8.21 3.01 1.21
CA ASP A 87 7.49 2.02 2.03
C ASP A 87 6.32 1.39 1.25
N SER A 88 5.45 2.24 0.69
CA SER A 88 4.29 1.76 -0.08
C SER A 88 4.66 0.99 -1.35
N THR A 89 5.77 1.35 -2.01
CA THR A 89 6.27 0.67 -3.20
C THR A 89 6.87 -0.69 -2.84
N LEU A 90 7.77 -0.72 -1.85
CA LEU A 90 8.46 -1.94 -1.43
C LEU A 90 7.50 -2.96 -0.79
N ASP A 91 6.46 -2.48 -0.12
CA ASP A 91 5.33 -3.31 0.30
C ASP A 91 4.70 -4.11 -0.85
N ARG A 92 4.57 -3.51 -2.05
CA ARG A 92 3.99 -4.21 -3.20
C ARG A 92 4.96 -5.25 -3.76
N VAL A 93 6.26 -4.97 -3.70
CA VAL A 93 7.31 -5.92 -4.07
C VAL A 93 7.30 -7.12 -3.11
N ALA A 94 7.19 -6.88 -1.80
CA ALA A 94 7.06 -7.91 -0.78
C ALA A 94 5.79 -8.77 -0.99
N ASP A 95 4.63 -8.13 -1.17
CA ASP A 95 3.37 -8.84 -1.47
C ASP A 95 3.52 -9.72 -2.74
N GLY A 96 4.14 -9.16 -3.78
CA GLY A 96 4.46 -9.87 -5.02
C GLY A 96 5.31 -11.11 -4.81
N ALA A 97 6.38 -11.00 -4.01
CA ALA A 97 7.25 -12.12 -3.73
C ALA A 97 6.57 -13.21 -2.88
N ILE A 98 5.78 -12.82 -1.87
CA ILE A 98 5.04 -13.76 -1.00
C ILE A 98 4.05 -14.59 -1.82
N PHE A 99 3.15 -13.94 -2.55
CA PHE A 99 2.15 -14.67 -3.35
C PHE A 99 2.80 -15.36 -4.56
N GLY A 100 3.83 -14.78 -5.17
CA GLY A 100 4.60 -15.41 -6.25
C GLY A 100 5.31 -16.70 -5.78
N GLY A 101 5.88 -16.69 -4.58
CA GLY A 101 6.49 -17.87 -3.94
C GLY A 101 5.48 -19.01 -3.74
N ILE A 102 4.29 -18.69 -3.24
CA ILE A 102 3.20 -19.65 -3.07
C ILE A 102 2.69 -20.16 -4.43
N ALA A 103 2.54 -19.29 -5.41
CA ALA A 103 2.09 -19.67 -6.75
C ALA A 103 3.09 -20.62 -7.43
N MET A 104 4.39 -20.35 -7.31
CA MET A 104 5.44 -21.24 -7.81
C MET A 104 5.42 -22.63 -7.17
N TRP A 105 5.09 -22.73 -5.87
CA TRP A 105 4.89 -24.03 -5.23
C TRP A 105 3.76 -24.82 -5.90
N TYR A 106 2.58 -24.23 -6.02
CA TYR A 106 1.40 -24.89 -6.59
C TYR A 106 1.51 -25.15 -8.10
N ALA A 107 2.29 -24.34 -8.82
CA ALA A 107 2.63 -24.59 -10.22
C ALA A 107 3.67 -25.71 -10.39
N GLY A 108 4.49 -25.95 -9.36
CA GLY A 108 5.54 -26.97 -9.36
C GLY A 108 5.15 -28.18 -8.51
N LYS A 109 5.92 -28.41 -7.43
CA LYS A 109 5.80 -29.62 -6.60
C LYS A 109 4.46 -29.79 -5.89
N GLY A 110 3.75 -28.70 -5.62
CA GLY A 110 2.41 -28.74 -5.04
C GLY A 110 1.32 -29.21 -6.01
N ASP A 111 1.62 -29.22 -7.31
CA ASP A 111 0.81 -29.74 -8.43
C ASP A 111 -0.70 -29.47 -8.30
N ASN A 112 -1.06 -28.20 -8.11
CA ASN A 112 -2.45 -27.79 -7.97
C ASN A 112 -2.69 -26.48 -8.74
N LEU A 113 -3.02 -26.62 -10.03
CA LEU A 113 -3.24 -25.48 -10.91
C LEU A 113 -4.37 -24.55 -10.44
N LEU A 114 -5.40 -25.11 -9.80
CA LEU A 114 -6.51 -24.32 -9.24
C LEU A 114 -6.01 -23.41 -8.11
N LEU A 115 -5.24 -23.94 -7.16
CA LEU A 115 -4.66 -23.12 -6.08
C LEU A 115 -3.60 -22.15 -6.59
N CYS A 116 -2.87 -22.50 -7.65
CA CYS A 116 -2.00 -21.54 -8.35
C CYS A 116 -2.81 -20.36 -8.88
N ALA A 117 -3.91 -20.62 -9.61
CA ALA A 117 -4.79 -19.58 -10.15
C ALA A 117 -5.42 -18.71 -9.04
N VAL A 118 -5.87 -19.33 -7.95
CA VAL A 118 -6.39 -18.59 -6.77
C VAL A 118 -5.31 -17.72 -6.15
N THR A 119 -4.07 -18.21 -6.04
CA THR A 119 -2.95 -17.43 -5.50
C THR A 119 -2.61 -16.24 -6.40
N LEU A 120 -2.58 -16.43 -7.71
CA LEU A 120 -2.38 -15.36 -8.68
C LEU A 120 -3.52 -14.33 -8.64
N PHE A 121 -4.76 -14.79 -8.44
CA PHE A 121 -5.89 -13.90 -8.22
C PHE A 121 -5.74 -13.08 -6.94
N CYS A 122 -5.29 -13.67 -5.82
CA CYS A 122 -5.01 -12.95 -4.58
C CYS A 122 -3.94 -11.87 -4.78
N LEU A 123 -2.88 -12.19 -5.53
CA LEU A 123 -1.84 -11.22 -5.90
C LEU A 123 -2.44 -10.07 -6.72
N ALA A 124 -3.08 -10.37 -7.85
CA ALA A 124 -3.61 -9.38 -8.76
C ALA A 124 -4.65 -8.48 -8.09
N SER A 125 -5.63 -9.08 -7.39
CA SER A 125 -6.65 -8.34 -6.66
C SER A 125 -6.05 -7.48 -5.55
N GLY A 126 -5.03 -7.94 -4.81
CA GLY A 126 -4.33 -7.15 -3.80
C GLY A 126 -3.62 -5.91 -4.37
N GLN A 127 -3.03 -6.02 -5.57
CA GLN A 127 -2.46 -4.88 -6.29
C GLN A 127 -3.55 -3.92 -6.75
N VAL A 128 -4.66 -4.42 -7.31
CA VAL A 128 -5.81 -3.60 -7.73
C VAL A 128 -6.41 -2.84 -6.54
N VAL A 129 -6.58 -3.47 -5.38
CA VAL A 129 -7.05 -2.80 -4.16
C VAL A 129 -6.15 -1.61 -3.82
N SER A 130 -4.83 -1.81 -3.86
CA SER A 130 -3.85 -0.75 -3.55
C SER A 130 -3.87 0.37 -4.60
N TYR A 131 -3.92 0.01 -5.88
CA TYR A 131 -3.96 0.93 -7.00
C TYR A 131 -5.22 1.79 -7.02
N THR A 132 -6.40 1.20 -6.77
CA THR A 132 -7.67 1.96 -6.77
C THR A 132 -7.64 3.08 -5.74
N LYS A 133 -7.06 2.85 -4.55
CA LYS A 133 -6.89 3.90 -3.54
C LYS A 133 -5.90 4.97 -3.99
N ALA A 134 -4.70 4.57 -4.43
CA ALA A 134 -3.70 5.53 -4.91
C ALA A 134 -4.22 6.37 -6.09
N ARG A 135 -4.97 5.75 -7.00
CA ARG A 135 -5.56 6.44 -8.16
C ARG A 135 -6.68 7.40 -7.73
N ALA A 136 -7.56 7.01 -6.82
CA ALA A 136 -8.59 7.89 -6.28
C ALA A 136 -7.96 9.12 -5.60
N GLU A 137 -6.96 8.92 -4.74
CA GLU A 137 -6.25 10.00 -4.07
C GLU A 137 -5.54 10.93 -5.07
N SER A 138 -4.95 10.38 -6.15
CA SER A 138 -4.34 11.18 -7.23
C SER A 138 -5.33 12.05 -8.02
N LEU A 139 -6.62 11.68 -7.99
CA LEU A 139 -7.71 12.44 -8.60
C LEU A 139 -8.36 13.43 -7.61
N GLY A 140 -7.83 13.55 -6.38
CA GLY A 140 -8.42 14.38 -5.33
C GLY A 140 -9.70 13.79 -4.72
N LEU A 141 -10.03 12.52 -5.01
CA LEU A 141 -11.22 11.86 -4.47
C LEU A 141 -10.86 11.15 -3.16
N PRO A 142 -11.53 11.46 -2.04
CA PRO A 142 -11.26 10.80 -0.77
C PRO A 142 -11.68 9.34 -0.83
N CYS A 143 -10.74 8.41 -0.65
CA CYS A 143 -11.00 6.98 -0.60
C CYS A 143 -10.87 6.44 0.84
N ASN A 144 -11.68 7.00 1.76
CA ASN A 144 -11.59 6.72 3.21
C ASN A 144 -12.39 5.49 3.66
N VAL A 145 -12.93 4.69 2.74
CA VAL A 145 -13.65 3.47 3.10
C VAL A 145 -12.64 2.32 3.29
N ASN A 146 -12.57 1.84 4.53
CA ASN A 146 -11.86 0.61 4.86
C ASN A 146 -12.57 -0.56 4.17
N GLY A 147 -11.85 -1.27 3.30
CA GLY A 147 -12.37 -2.49 2.70
C GLY A 147 -12.56 -3.57 3.77
N VAL A 148 -13.39 -4.58 3.49
CA VAL A 148 -13.57 -5.72 4.42
C VAL A 148 -12.26 -6.47 4.68
N VAL A 149 -11.36 -6.50 3.69
CA VAL A 149 -10.00 -7.07 3.85
C VAL A 149 -8.97 -6.07 3.35
N GLU A 150 -8.28 -5.44 4.29
CA GLU A 150 -7.15 -4.58 4.03
C GLU A 150 -5.86 -5.36 3.77
N ARG A 151 -4.80 -4.65 3.39
CA ARG A 151 -3.50 -5.26 3.10
C ARG A 151 -2.97 -6.05 4.30
N ALA A 152 -3.01 -5.46 5.49
CA ALA A 152 -2.46 -6.09 6.70
C ALA A 152 -3.19 -7.40 7.04
N GLU A 153 -4.51 -7.42 6.92
CA GLU A 153 -5.33 -8.61 7.20
C GLU A 153 -5.06 -9.73 6.19
N ARG A 154 -4.94 -9.38 4.90
CA ARG A 154 -4.56 -10.33 3.85
C ARG A 154 -3.18 -10.92 4.13
N LEU A 155 -2.18 -10.08 4.38
CA LEU A 155 -0.80 -10.52 4.55
C LEU A 155 -0.64 -11.35 5.83
N VAL A 156 -1.16 -10.88 6.96
CA VAL A 156 -1.11 -11.62 8.23
C VAL A 156 -1.86 -12.94 8.12
N GLY A 157 -3.08 -12.94 7.56
CA GLY A 157 -3.87 -14.15 7.39
C GLY A 157 -3.16 -15.20 6.51
N THR A 158 -2.59 -14.78 5.39
CA THR A 158 -1.83 -15.67 4.52
C THR A 158 -0.55 -16.18 5.18
N LEU A 159 0.23 -15.33 5.85
CA LEU A 159 1.48 -15.75 6.51
C LEU A 159 1.21 -16.70 7.67
N VAL A 160 0.22 -16.41 8.51
CA VAL A 160 -0.18 -17.30 9.60
C VAL A 160 -0.60 -18.66 9.06
N ALA A 161 -1.47 -18.68 8.04
CA ALA A 161 -1.91 -19.92 7.43
C ALA A 161 -0.78 -20.70 6.74
N ALA A 162 0.14 -20.01 6.05
CA ALA A 162 1.31 -20.62 5.44
C ALA A 162 2.24 -21.23 6.51
N GLY A 163 2.56 -20.47 7.57
CA GLY A 163 3.42 -20.94 8.65
C GLY A 163 2.87 -22.19 9.33
N PHE A 164 1.58 -22.17 9.71
CA PHE A 164 0.93 -23.34 10.30
C PHE A 164 0.79 -24.50 9.32
N SER A 165 0.42 -24.25 8.07
CA SER A 165 0.37 -25.29 7.02
C SER A 165 1.73 -25.97 6.84
N GLY A 166 2.82 -25.20 6.96
CA GLY A 166 4.19 -25.71 6.95
C GLY A 166 4.55 -26.63 8.13
N LEU A 167 3.78 -26.63 9.23
CA LEU A 167 4.02 -27.56 10.34
C LEU A 167 3.72 -29.02 9.98
N HIS A 168 3.11 -29.27 8.82
CA HIS A 168 3.00 -30.61 8.24
C HIS A 168 4.38 -31.28 8.08
N GLU A 169 5.46 -30.51 7.87
CA GLU A 169 6.84 -31.02 7.85
C GLU A 169 7.26 -31.69 9.17
N PHE A 170 6.62 -31.33 10.29
CA PHE A 170 6.84 -31.91 11.62
C PHE A 170 5.80 -32.98 11.99
N GLY A 171 5.02 -33.47 11.02
CA GLY A 171 4.10 -34.59 11.21
C GLY A 171 2.73 -34.24 11.80
N VAL A 172 2.32 -32.97 11.78
CA VAL A 172 0.97 -32.56 12.22
C VAL A 172 -0.04 -32.87 11.11
N PRO A 173 -0.95 -33.86 11.28
CA PRO A 173 -1.86 -34.27 10.21
C PRO A 173 -2.98 -33.23 10.00
N GLY A 174 -3.35 -32.99 8.74
CA GLY A 174 -4.48 -32.15 8.35
C GLY A 174 -4.21 -30.64 8.37
N ILE A 175 -3.09 -30.18 8.94
CA ILE A 175 -2.77 -28.76 9.02
C ILE A 175 -2.44 -28.14 7.66
N GLN A 176 -2.03 -28.96 6.68
CA GLN A 176 -1.69 -28.49 5.33
C GLN A 176 -2.85 -27.76 4.63
N TRP A 177 -4.11 -28.04 5.02
CA TRP A 177 -5.31 -27.42 4.46
C TRP A 177 -5.52 -25.95 4.88
N LEU A 178 -4.82 -25.46 5.91
CA LEU A 178 -4.95 -24.06 6.36
C LEU A 178 -4.62 -23.07 5.25
N LEU A 179 -3.52 -23.27 4.52
CA LEU A 179 -3.09 -22.36 3.46
C LEU A 179 -4.10 -22.31 2.31
N PRO A 180 -4.57 -23.44 1.73
CA PRO A 180 -5.65 -23.44 0.74
C PRO A 180 -6.92 -22.70 1.21
N ILE A 181 -7.37 -22.95 2.45
CA ILE A 181 -8.56 -22.28 3.01
C ILE A 181 -8.34 -20.77 3.10
N ALA A 182 -7.17 -20.35 3.60
CA ALA A 182 -6.83 -18.94 3.71
C ALA A 182 -6.74 -18.25 2.34
N LEU A 183 -6.20 -18.92 1.32
CA LEU A 183 -6.14 -18.38 -0.04
C LEU A 183 -7.54 -18.14 -0.62
N TRP A 184 -8.48 -19.07 -0.43
CA TRP A 184 -9.86 -18.88 -0.85
C TRP A 184 -10.56 -17.75 -0.08
N ALA A 185 -10.34 -17.67 1.23
CA ALA A 185 -10.88 -16.59 2.05
C ALA A 185 -10.33 -15.21 1.62
N VAL A 186 -9.03 -15.12 1.37
CA VAL A 186 -8.37 -13.91 0.86
C VAL A 186 -8.87 -13.55 -0.54
N ALA A 187 -9.04 -14.53 -1.44
CA ALA A 187 -9.58 -14.28 -2.77
C ALA A 187 -10.99 -13.69 -2.70
N ALA A 188 -11.89 -14.32 -1.93
CA ALA A 188 -13.25 -13.82 -1.74
C ALA A 188 -13.26 -12.42 -1.10
N GLY A 189 -12.49 -12.21 -0.02
CA GLY A 189 -12.40 -10.92 0.66
C GLY A 189 -11.81 -9.81 -0.22
N SER A 190 -10.81 -10.13 -1.05
CA SER A 190 -10.19 -9.18 -1.97
C SER A 190 -11.15 -8.81 -3.10
N LEU A 191 -11.92 -9.76 -3.63
CA LEU A 191 -12.96 -9.49 -4.63
C LEU A 191 -14.01 -8.52 -4.09
N VAL A 192 -14.55 -8.80 -2.89
CA VAL A 192 -15.52 -7.93 -2.22
C VAL A 192 -14.92 -6.53 -2.00
N THR A 193 -13.68 -6.46 -1.55
CA THR A 193 -12.99 -5.18 -1.28
C THR A 193 -12.78 -4.36 -2.56
N VAL A 194 -12.41 -4.99 -3.68
CA VAL A 194 -12.31 -4.29 -4.98
C VAL A 194 -13.64 -3.67 -5.37
N PHE A 195 -14.73 -4.44 -5.29
CA PHE A 195 -16.07 -3.93 -5.61
C PHE A 195 -16.47 -2.77 -4.70
N GLN A 196 -16.24 -2.89 -3.39
CA GLN A 196 -16.53 -1.82 -2.44
C GLN A 196 -15.78 -0.53 -2.80
N ARG A 197 -14.47 -0.61 -3.05
CA ARG A 197 -13.66 0.57 -3.41
C ARG A 197 -14.13 1.21 -4.71
N VAL A 198 -14.42 0.42 -5.74
CA VAL A 198 -14.91 0.95 -7.03
C VAL A 198 -16.25 1.65 -6.85
N LEU A 199 -17.18 1.06 -6.09
CA LEU A 199 -18.48 1.68 -5.82
C LEU A 199 -18.37 2.97 -5.01
N THR A 200 -17.47 3.01 -4.01
CA THR A 200 -17.18 4.23 -3.25
C THR A 200 -16.63 5.31 -4.17
N VAL A 201 -15.57 5.03 -4.93
CA VAL A 201 -14.96 6.02 -5.85
C VAL A 201 -15.97 6.53 -6.87
N ARG A 202 -16.86 5.67 -7.37
CA ARG A 202 -17.95 6.08 -8.26
C ARG A 202 -18.90 7.07 -7.59
N ARG A 203 -19.31 6.82 -6.33
CA ARG A 203 -20.19 7.73 -5.59
C ARG A 203 -19.54 9.10 -5.38
N GLU A 204 -18.30 9.10 -4.88
CA GLU A 204 -17.51 10.32 -4.67
C GLU A 204 -17.32 11.12 -5.96
N ALA A 205 -17.01 10.44 -7.07
CA ALA A 205 -16.87 11.10 -8.38
C ALA A 205 -18.17 11.74 -8.86
N MET A 206 -19.33 11.08 -8.64
CA MET A 206 -20.64 11.62 -9.01
C MET A 206 -21.02 12.82 -8.13
N GLU A 207 -20.73 12.77 -6.83
CA GLU A 207 -20.95 13.89 -5.90
C GLU A 207 -20.07 15.08 -6.27
N PHE A 208 -18.78 14.85 -6.56
CA PHE A 208 -17.87 15.89 -7.03
C PHE A 208 -18.35 16.55 -8.33
N ALA A 209 -18.81 15.76 -9.30
CA ALA A 209 -19.36 16.27 -10.56
C ALA A 209 -20.66 17.06 -10.34
N ALA A 210 -21.54 16.60 -9.44
CA ALA A 210 -22.78 17.29 -9.13
C ALA A 210 -22.53 18.65 -8.45
N LEU A 211 -21.56 18.71 -7.53
CA LEU A 211 -21.16 19.96 -6.88
C LEU A 211 -20.56 20.96 -7.89
N ALA A 212 -19.73 20.47 -8.82
CA ALA A 212 -19.19 21.30 -9.89
C ALA A 212 -20.29 21.85 -10.82
N ALA A 213 -21.32 21.05 -11.13
CA ALA A 213 -22.45 21.48 -11.96
C ALA A 213 -23.41 22.44 -11.23
N ALA A 214 -23.46 22.42 -9.89
CA ALA A 214 -24.32 23.27 -9.08
C ALA A 214 -23.73 24.65 -8.76
N GLN A 215 -22.43 24.89 -9.04
CA GLN A 215 -21.83 26.22 -8.90
C GLN A 215 -22.34 27.13 -10.04
N PRO A 216 -23.02 28.25 -9.74
CA PRO A 216 -23.38 29.21 -10.77
C PRO A 216 -22.10 29.73 -11.43
N ALA A 217 -22.11 29.85 -12.76
CA ALA A 217 -21.04 30.53 -13.47
C ALA A 217 -20.82 31.90 -12.82
N GLU A 218 -19.64 32.11 -12.24
CA GLU A 218 -19.23 33.41 -11.72
C GLU A 218 -19.45 34.42 -12.84
N PRO A 219 -20.20 35.52 -12.64
CA PRO A 219 -20.42 36.47 -13.72
C PRO A 219 -19.06 37.01 -14.10
N THR A 220 -18.59 36.65 -15.29
CA THR A 220 -17.46 37.30 -15.94
C THR A 220 -17.76 38.79 -15.91
N THR A 221 -17.12 39.51 -14.99
CA THR A 221 -17.11 40.95 -14.99
C THR A 221 -16.38 41.32 -16.25
N LEU A 222 -17.16 41.58 -17.31
CA LEU A 222 -16.69 42.26 -18.50
C LEU A 222 -16.21 43.62 -18.00
N THR A 223 -14.91 43.73 -17.71
CA THR A 223 -14.23 45.01 -17.69
C THR A 223 -14.44 45.60 -19.09
N GLU A 224 -15.38 46.54 -19.19
CA GLU A 224 -15.53 47.38 -20.38
C GLU A 224 -14.15 47.93 -20.75
N PRO A 225 -13.76 47.93 -22.03
CA PRO A 225 -12.60 48.65 -22.46
C PRO A 225 -12.88 50.13 -22.23
N THR A 226 -12.11 50.75 -21.33
CA THR A 226 -12.08 52.19 -21.16
C THR A 226 -11.65 52.81 -22.48
N THR A 227 -12.58 53.49 -23.14
CA THR A 227 -12.36 54.27 -24.35
C THR A 227 -11.24 55.29 -24.10
N PRO A 228 -10.17 55.34 -24.90
CA PRO A 228 -9.20 56.42 -24.82
C PRO A 228 -9.89 57.73 -25.17
N THR A 229 -9.85 58.69 -24.26
CA THR A 229 -10.31 60.05 -24.50
C THR A 229 -9.37 60.69 -25.53
N GLU A 230 -9.90 61.09 -26.68
CA GLU A 230 -9.20 61.92 -27.66
C GLU A 230 -8.70 63.22 -27.01
N PRO A 231 -7.44 63.63 -27.21
CA PRO A 231 -7.03 64.99 -26.91
C PRO A 231 -7.60 65.91 -27.98
N THR A 232 -8.42 66.85 -27.54
CA THR A 232 -8.99 67.94 -28.35
C THR A 232 -7.84 68.80 -28.90
N GLU A 233 -7.80 68.96 -30.23
CA GLU A 233 -6.97 69.96 -30.89
C GLU A 233 -7.27 71.35 -30.32
N SER A 234 -6.25 72.03 -29.80
CA SER A 234 -6.26 73.48 -29.60
C SER A 234 -5.31 74.10 -30.63
N THR A 235 -5.90 74.63 -31.69
CA THR A 235 -5.31 75.65 -32.55
C THR A 235 -5.39 77.00 -31.85
N GLU A 236 -4.24 77.62 -31.61
CA GLU A 236 -3.95 79.07 -31.42
C GLU A 236 -2.52 79.10 -30.85
N GLY A 237 -1.52 79.83 -31.32
CA GLY A 237 -1.43 81.02 -32.13
C GLY A 237 -0.19 81.78 -31.63
N GLU A 238 0.64 82.24 -32.57
CA GLU A 238 1.51 83.42 -32.45
C GLU A 238 2.77 83.45 -31.54
N ALA A 239 3.87 83.79 -32.23
CA ALA A 239 4.84 84.85 -31.91
C ALA A 239 6.16 84.51 -31.18
N ARG A 240 7.22 84.60 -32.01
CA ARG A 240 8.62 84.97 -31.77
C ARG A 240 9.63 83.86 -31.50
#